data_AF-A0A1C5TU54-F1
#
_entry.id   AF-A0A1C5TU54-F1
#
_cell.length_a   1.000
_cell.length_b   1.000
_cell.length_c   1.000
_cell.angle_alpha   90.00
_cell.angle_beta   90.00
_cell.angle_gamma   90.00
#
_symmetry.space_group_name_H-M   'P 1'
#
loop_
_entity.id
_entity.type
_entity.pdbx_description
1 polymer ?
#
loop_
_entity_poly.entity_id
_entity_poly.type
_entity_poly.pdbx_seq_one_letter_code
_entity_poly.pdbx_strand_id
1 'polypeptide(L)'
;MKIIKNVKIPFVMEGGNRIDDTPVHKALREALANCLINADYYGTRGVVIKKDQDRIIFENPGYIRTDKEQMRRGGESDPRNKTLMKMFNLINIGERSGSGVPNIFNTWNDQGWKEPVIEERFDPDRTT
;
A
#
# COMPACT_ATOMS: atom_id res chain seq x y z
N MET A 1 11.89 -9.71 -10.41
CA MET A 1 10.71 -9.19 -11.15
C MET A 1 10.29 -7.86 -10.52
N LYS A 2 10.58 -6.71 -11.14
CA LYS A 2 10.15 -5.40 -10.62
C LYS A 2 8.64 -5.24 -10.91
N ILE A 3 7.81 -5.10 -9.88
CA ILE A 3 6.35 -4.85 -9.93
C ILE A 3 6.00 -3.57 -10.74
N ILE A 4 7.02 -2.78 -11.08
CA ILE A 4 6.97 -1.37 -11.39
C ILE A 4 7.13 -1.04 -12.87
N LYS A 5 7.04 -2.04 -13.76
CA LYS A 5 7.35 -1.90 -15.20
C LYS A 5 6.55 -0.80 -15.95
N ASN A 6 5.47 -0.26 -15.36
CA ASN A 6 4.63 0.79 -15.96
C ASN A 6 4.56 2.10 -15.15
N VAL A 7 5.29 2.24 -14.04
CA VAL A 7 5.45 3.56 -13.42
C VAL A 7 6.51 4.29 -14.22
N LYS A 8 6.17 5.41 -14.85
CA LYS A 8 7.17 6.26 -15.51
C LYS A 8 8.24 6.60 -14.47
N ILE A 9 9.49 6.20 -14.72
CA ILE A 9 10.63 6.69 -13.97
C ILE A 9 11.10 7.91 -14.76
N PRO A 10 10.74 9.15 -14.36
CA PRO A 10 11.27 10.33 -15.02
C PRO A 10 12.79 10.34 -14.84
N PHE A 11 13.52 10.75 -15.88
CA PHE A 11 14.97 10.90 -15.78
C PHE A 11 15.26 12.17 -14.97
N VAL A 12 15.31 12.01 -13.65
CA VAL A 12 15.64 13.09 -12.70
C VAL A 12 16.99 12.80 -12.08
N MET A 13 17.84 13.81 -12.04
CA MET A 13 19.21 13.74 -11.52
C MET A 13 19.32 14.63 -10.29
N GLU A 14 19.89 14.11 -9.20
CA GLU A 14 20.24 14.89 -8.01
C GLU A 14 21.68 14.53 -7.59
N GLY A 15 22.54 15.54 -7.49
CA GLY A 15 23.96 15.34 -7.15
C GLY A 15 24.74 14.43 -8.11
N GLY A 16 24.30 14.30 -9.38
CA GLY A 16 24.92 13.43 -10.38
C GLY A 16 24.43 11.97 -10.38
N ASN A 17 23.55 11.60 -9.46
CA ASN A 17 22.92 10.27 -9.42
C ASN A 17 21.49 10.32 -9.97
N ARG A 18 21.10 9.25 -10.67
CA ARG A 18 19.74 9.07 -11.19
C ARG A 18 18.78 8.69 -10.05
N ILE A 19 17.67 9.39 -9.94
CA ILE A 19 16.61 9.06 -8.98
C ILE A 19 15.70 8.00 -9.61
N ASP A 20 15.91 6.74 -9.23
CA ASP A 20 15.01 5.64 -9.61
C ASP A 20 13.77 5.55 -8.71
N ASP A 21 13.81 6.15 -7.52
CA ASP A 21 12.76 6.04 -6.50
C ASP A 21 11.87 7.28 -6.47
N THR A 22 10.76 7.23 -7.23
CA THR A 22 9.80 8.34 -7.28
C THR A 22 8.84 8.30 -6.08
N PRO A 23 8.10 9.39 -5.78
CA PRO A 23 7.03 9.37 -4.77
C PRO A 23 6.03 8.22 -4.99
N VAL A 24 5.70 7.92 -6.26
CA VAL A 24 4.83 6.78 -6.63
C VAL A 24 5.44 5.44 -6.21
N HIS A 25 6.75 5.26 -6.35
CA HIS A 25 7.42 4.04 -5.91
C HIS A 25 7.33 3.86 -4.38
N LYS A 26 7.51 4.95 -3.63
CA LYS A 26 7.34 4.96 -2.17
C LYS A 26 5.90 4.62 -1.78
N ALA A 27 4.92 5.25 -2.41
CA ALA A 27 3.50 4.98 -2.17
C ALA A 27 3.11 3.53 -2.50
N LEU A 28 3.66 2.94 -3.57
CA LEU A 28 3.41 1.53 -3.90
C LEU A 28 4.04 0.56 -2.89
N ARG A 29 5.24 0.86 -2.37
CA ARG A 29 5.83 0.07 -1.29
C ARG A 29 5.02 0.18 -0.01
N GLU A 30 4.51 1.36 0.28
CA GLU A 30 3.63 1.62 1.42
C GLU A 30 2.32 0.83 1.31
N ALA A 31 1.69 0.82 0.13
CA ALA A 31 0.48 0.04 -0.13
C ALA A 31 0.74 -1.47 0.05
N LEU A 32 1.86 -1.97 -0.48
CA LEU A 32 2.28 -3.36 -0.32
C LEU A 32 2.54 -3.72 1.15
N ALA A 33 3.27 -2.87 1.88
CA ALA A 33 3.55 -3.08 3.29
C ALA A 33 2.25 -3.10 4.11
N ASN A 34 1.34 -2.14 3.89
CA ASN A 34 0.04 -2.12 4.55
C ASN A 34 -0.77 -3.39 4.28
N CYS A 35 -0.74 -3.89 3.04
CA CYS A 35 -1.40 -5.13 2.65
C CYS A 35 -0.84 -6.35 3.39
N LEU A 36 0.49 -6.45 3.51
CA LEU A 36 1.16 -7.55 4.22
C LEU A 36 1.01 -7.44 5.76
N ILE A 37 1.23 -6.26 6.33
CA ILE A 37 1.10 -5.99 7.76
C ILE A 37 -0.30 -6.30 8.27
N ASN A 38 -1.33 -6.04 7.45
CA ASN A 38 -2.71 -6.24 7.85
C ASN A 38 -3.32 -7.55 7.35
N ALA A 39 -2.58 -8.42 6.65
CA ALA A 39 -3.13 -9.70 6.23
C ALA A 39 -3.46 -10.61 7.42
N ASP A 40 -4.62 -11.26 7.36
CA ASP A 40 -4.93 -12.39 8.22
C ASP A 40 -4.29 -13.68 7.70
N TYR A 41 -3.17 -14.05 8.32
CA TYR A 41 -2.39 -15.24 7.96
C TYR A 41 -2.93 -16.55 8.54
N TYR A 42 -3.98 -16.51 9.37
CA TYR A 42 -4.62 -17.72 9.89
C TYR A 42 -5.75 -18.23 8.99
N GLY A 43 -6.22 -17.40 8.06
CA GLY A 43 -7.23 -17.76 7.07
C GLY A 43 -6.67 -18.60 5.90
N THR A 44 -7.57 -19.06 5.03
CA THR A 44 -7.23 -19.88 3.86
C THR A 44 -6.90 -19.07 2.60
N ARG A 45 -7.24 -17.78 2.57
CA ARG A 45 -6.96 -16.88 1.45
C ARG A 45 -5.59 -16.22 1.64
N GLY A 46 -4.83 -16.08 0.55
CA GLY A 46 -3.54 -15.39 0.54
C GLY A 46 -3.66 -13.91 0.16
N VAL A 47 -2.54 -13.18 0.27
CA VAL A 47 -2.40 -11.83 -0.28
C VAL A 47 -2.32 -11.91 -1.81
N VAL A 48 -3.09 -11.07 -2.50
CA VAL A 48 -3.17 -11.02 -3.96
C VAL A 48 -2.82 -9.62 -4.44
N ILE A 49 -1.93 -9.53 -5.42
CA ILE A 49 -1.56 -8.28 -6.09
C ILE A 49 -1.93 -8.42 -7.56
N LYS A 50 -2.89 -7.61 -8.02
CA LYS A 50 -3.32 -7.58 -9.42
C LYS A 50 -2.80 -6.30 -10.06
N LYS A 51 -2.20 -6.42 -11.24
CA LYS A 51 -1.73 -5.28 -12.01
C LYS A 51 -2.39 -5.31 -13.38
N ASP A 52 -3.24 -4.33 -13.62
CA ASP A 52 -3.86 -4.07 -14.92
C ASP A 52 -3.06 -2.99 -15.66
N GLN A 53 -3.57 -2.53 -16.81
CA GLN A 53 -2.93 -1.45 -17.58
C GLN A 53 -2.90 -0.14 -16.80
N ASP A 54 -4.03 0.23 -16.16
CA ASP A 54 -4.23 1.54 -15.55
C ASP A 54 -4.38 1.52 -14.02
N ARG A 55 -4.28 0.35 -13.39
CA ARG A 55 -4.42 0.20 -11.93
C ARG A 55 -3.60 -0.95 -11.37
N ILE A 56 -3.30 -0.82 -10.09
CA ILE A 56 -2.77 -1.89 -9.26
C ILE A 56 -3.71 -2.07 -8.07
N ILE A 57 -3.99 -3.31 -7.72
CA ILE A 57 -4.90 -3.69 -6.63
C ILE A 57 -4.10 -4.55 -5.66
N PHE A 58 -4.14 -4.18 -4.38
CA PHE A 58 -3.59 -4.93 -3.26
C PHE A 58 -4.75 -5.47 -2.44
N GLU A 59 -4.87 -6.80 -2.35
CA GLU A 59 -5.91 -7.50 -1.61
C GLU A 59 -5.27 -8.39 -0.55
N ASN A 60 -5.70 -8.30 0.71
CA ASN A 60 -5.28 -9.20 1.77
C ASN A 60 -6.49 -9.80 2.50
N PRO A 61 -6.36 -11.03 3.04
CA PRO A 61 -7.36 -11.62 3.92
C PRO A 61 -7.55 -10.80 5.20
N GLY A 62 -8.72 -10.96 5.80
CA GLY A 62 -9.11 -10.28 7.04
C GLY A 62 -9.93 -9.01 6.79
N TYR A 63 -10.41 -8.43 7.88
CA TYR A 63 -11.19 -7.20 7.89
C TYR A 63 -10.33 -5.99 8.27
N ILE A 64 -10.80 -4.81 7.92
CA ILE A 64 -10.21 -3.51 8.26
C ILE A 64 -10.42 -3.25 9.77
N ARG A 65 -9.33 -2.95 10.49
CA ARG A 65 -9.34 -2.73 11.96
C ARG A 65 -9.45 -1.26 12.37
N THR A 66 -9.55 -0.36 11.40
CA THR A 66 -9.59 1.10 11.62
C THR A 66 -10.53 1.72 10.61
N ASP A 67 -11.37 2.68 11.00
CA ASP A 67 -12.30 3.31 10.05
C ASP A 67 -11.58 3.90 8.82
N LYS A 68 -12.24 3.87 7.65
CA LYS A 68 -11.64 4.33 6.39
C LYS A 68 -11.28 5.82 6.42
N GLU A 69 -12.11 6.65 7.05
CA GLU A 69 -11.81 8.08 7.22
C GLU A 69 -10.62 8.26 8.15
N GLN A 70 -10.53 7.45 9.21
CA GLN A 70 -9.37 7.46 10.10
C GLN A 70 -8.09 7.01 9.38
N MET A 71 -8.16 6.00 8.50
CA MET A 71 -7.03 5.60 7.65
C MET A 71 -6.59 6.75 6.74
N ARG A 72 -7.53 7.51 6.16
CA ARG A 72 -7.21 8.68 5.30
C ARG A 72 -6.64 9.86 6.07
N ARG A 73 -7.10 10.10 7.30
CA ARG A 73 -6.59 11.15 8.18
C ARG A 73 -5.19 10.80 8.70
N GLY A 74 -4.98 9.52 9.01
CA GLY A 74 -3.76 9.03 9.59
C GLY A 74 -3.61 9.31 11.09
N GLY A 75 -2.39 9.13 11.59
CA GLY A 75 -2.01 9.37 13.00
C GLY A 75 -2.32 8.20 13.95
N GLU A 76 -3.32 7.38 13.65
CA GLU A 76 -3.62 6.16 14.41
C GLU A 76 -3.58 4.92 13.49
N SER A 77 -3.11 3.81 14.03
CA SER A 77 -3.04 2.53 13.32
C SER A 77 -3.22 1.37 14.29
N ASP A 78 -4.05 0.39 13.94
CA ASP A 78 -4.19 -0.89 14.65
C ASP A 78 -3.74 -2.07 13.76
N PRO A 79 -2.42 -2.26 13.57
CA PRO A 79 -1.90 -3.27 12.66
C PRO A 79 -2.19 -4.68 13.18
N ARG A 80 -2.65 -5.58 12.29
CA ARG A 80 -2.87 -6.99 12.64
C ARG A 80 -1.56 -7.69 13.02
N ASN A 81 -0.48 -7.43 12.29
CA ASN A 81 0.82 -8.06 12.51
C ASN A 81 1.89 -7.04 12.95
N LYS A 82 1.94 -6.73 14.25
CA LYS A 82 2.89 -5.75 14.83
C LYS A 82 4.37 -6.07 14.54
N THR A 83 4.73 -7.35 14.51
CA THR A 83 6.11 -7.77 14.19
C THR A 83 6.47 -7.46 12.74
N LEU A 84 5.55 -7.69 11.79
CA LEU A 84 5.77 -7.33 10.38
C LEU A 84 5.89 -5.81 10.22
N MET A 85 5.05 -5.03 10.91
CA MET A 85 5.18 -3.58 10.93
C MET A 85 6.57 -3.15 11.41
N LYS A 86 7.06 -3.74 12.51
CA LYS A 86 8.40 -3.47 13.02
C LYS A 86 9.48 -3.82 11.98
N MET A 87 9.35 -4.94 11.28
CA MET A 87 10.29 -5.34 10.23
C MET A 87 10.32 -4.36 9.05
N PHE A 88 9.16 -3.91 8.57
CA PHE A 88 9.09 -2.90 7.50
C PHE A 88 9.70 -1.57 7.94
N ASN A 89 9.44 -1.13 9.17
CA ASN A 89 10.02 0.10 9.72
C ASN A 89 11.56 0.04 9.78
N LEU A 90 12.15 -1.12 10.09
CA LEU A 90 13.61 -1.30 10.12
C LEU A 90 14.30 -1.13 8.77
N ILE A 91 13.54 -1.27 7.67
CA ILE A 91 14.02 -1.06 6.30
C ILE A 91 13.44 0.21 5.67
N ASN A 92 13.00 1.15 6.52
CA ASN A 92 12.47 2.45 6.14
C ASN A 92 11.25 2.39 5.20
N ILE A 93 10.39 1.39 5.39
CA ILE A 93 9.07 1.28 4.77
C ILE A 93 8.02 1.43 5.87
N GLY A 94 7.09 2.38 5.75
CA GLY A 94 6.12 2.68 6.81
C GLY A 94 6.66 3.52 7.98
N GLU A 95 7.79 4.24 7.79
CA GLU A 95 8.51 5.00 8.84
C GLU A 95 7.67 5.93 9.72
N ARG A 96 6.49 6.35 9.27
CA ARG A 96 5.61 7.24 10.02
C ARG A 96 4.34 6.48 10.37
N SER A 97 4.30 5.96 11.61
CA SER A 97 3.11 5.38 12.21
C SER A 97 1.89 6.27 11.91
N GLY A 98 1.00 5.77 11.07
CA GLY A 98 -0.23 6.47 10.69
C GLY A 98 -0.13 7.44 9.51
N SER A 99 1.00 7.68 8.83
CA SER A 99 1.02 8.54 7.62
C SER A 99 1.04 7.76 6.30
N GLY A 100 1.10 6.43 6.36
CA GLY A 100 1.22 5.57 5.18
C GLY A 100 0.10 5.74 4.17
N VAL A 101 -1.14 5.54 4.61
CA VAL A 101 -2.32 5.71 3.77
C VAL A 101 -2.47 7.17 3.27
N PRO A 102 -2.41 8.22 4.12
CA PRO A 102 -2.47 9.61 3.64
C PRO A 102 -1.43 9.92 2.54
N ASN A 103 -0.20 9.40 2.67
CA ASN A 103 0.86 9.62 1.69
C ASN A 103 0.53 9.00 0.33
N ILE A 104 -0.13 7.85 0.28
CA ILE A 104 -0.57 7.21 -0.97
C ILE A 104 -1.59 8.13 -1.68
N PHE A 105 -2.57 8.62 -0.94
CA PHE A 105 -3.62 9.51 -1.47
C PHE A 105 -3.03 10.83 -1.98
N ASN A 106 -2.17 11.48 -1.17
CA ASN A 106 -1.50 12.71 -1.56
C ASN A 106 -0.65 12.51 -2.82
N THR A 107 0.11 11.40 -2.89
CA THR A 107 0.93 11.08 -4.08
C THR A 107 0.06 10.97 -5.33
N TRP A 108 -1.10 10.31 -5.25
CA TRP A 108 -2.01 10.20 -6.39
C TRP A 108 -2.59 11.55 -6.81
N ASN A 109 -2.98 12.37 -5.83
CA ASN A 109 -3.48 13.72 -6.06
C ASN A 109 -2.42 14.61 -6.72
N ASP A 110 -1.17 14.56 -6.27
CA ASP A 110 -0.05 15.31 -6.83
C ASP A 110 0.26 14.90 -8.29
N GLN A 111 -0.05 13.66 -8.67
CA GLN A 111 0.04 13.21 -10.06
C GLN A 111 -1.18 13.60 -10.91
N GLY A 112 -2.24 14.18 -10.31
CA GLY A 112 -3.52 14.42 -10.97
C GLY A 112 -4.26 13.14 -11.36
N TRP A 113 -3.99 12.03 -10.67
CA TRP A 113 -4.62 10.74 -10.95
C TRP A 113 -5.92 10.56 -10.17
N LYS A 114 -6.77 9.62 -10.64
CA LYS A 114 -7.99 9.23 -9.93
C LYS A 114 -7.64 8.73 -8.53
N GLU A 115 -8.33 9.26 -7.52
CA GLU A 115 -8.11 8.92 -6.12
C GLU A 115 -8.11 7.38 -5.88
N PRO A 116 -7.17 6.86 -5.06
CA PRO A 116 -7.19 5.45 -4.64
C PRO A 116 -8.48 5.08 -3.91
N VAL A 117 -8.89 3.81 -4.03
CA VAL A 117 -10.11 3.30 -3.38
C VAL A 117 -9.74 2.26 -2.33
N ILE A 118 -10.29 2.40 -1.12
CA ILE A 118 -10.20 1.40 -0.05
C ILE A 118 -11.55 0.69 0.06
N GLU A 119 -11.56 -0.60 -0.23
CA GLU A 119 -12.75 -1.45 -0.17
C GLU A 119 -12.56 -2.57 0.84
N GLU A 120 -13.65 -2.93 1.51
CA GLU A 120 -13.76 -4.15 2.27
C GLU A 120 -14.85 -4.98 1.63
N ARG A 121 -14.59 -6.27 1.39
CA ARG A 121 -15.54 -7.18 0.75
C ARG A 121 -15.80 -8.34 1.69
N PHE A 122 -17.06 -8.52 2.02
CA PHE A 122 -17.55 -9.72 2.69
C PHE A 122 -18.02 -10.65 1.58
N ASP A 123 -17.15 -11.58 1.18
CA ASP A 123 -17.59 -12.65 0.29
C ASP A 123 -18.59 -13.50 1.07
N PRO A 124 -19.79 -13.83 0.53
CA PRO A 124 -20.55 -14.92 1.06
C PRO A 124 -19.71 -16.19 0.92
N ASP A 125 -19.86 -17.10 1.88
CA ASP A 125 -19.37 -18.47 1.77
C ASP A 125 -19.57 -18.97 0.33
N ARG A 126 -18.49 -19.51 -0.25
CA ARG A 126 -18.53 -20.15 -1.56
C ARG A 126 -19.81 -20.99 -1.66
N THR A 127 -20.69 -20.69 -2.61
CA THR A 127 -21.53 -21.73 -3.20
C THR A 127 -20.79 -22.17 -4.46
N THR A 128 -20.33 -23.43 -4.48
CA THR A 128 -19.73 -24.05 -5.68
C THR A 128 -20.73 -24.23 -6.79
#